data_AF-A0AA88QT36-F1
#
_entry.id   AF-A0AA88QT36-F1
#
_cell.length_a   1.000
_cell.length_b   1.000
_cell.length_c   1.000
_cell.angle_alpha   90.00
_cell.angle_beta   90.00
_cell.angle_gamma   90.00
#
_symmetry.space_group_name_H-M   'P 1'
#
loop_
_entity.id
_entity.type
_entity.pdbx_description
1 polymer ?
#
loop_
_entity_poly.entity_id
_entity_poly.type
_entity_poly.pdbx_seq_one_letter_code
_entity_poly.pdbx_strand_id
1 'polypeptide(L)'
;MLRTLTTIHVDCLFDGIDFHRAFTRARFEELNMDLFRNCLDPVESCLKDATMNKSSTSVDEVLLVCGYTRIPKVQQIFQVFFSGKELCKSINQDEAVAYGASVQAAILIEIVQVLQDITLSDVISLFLEQGWEKEVMQCVF
;
A
#
# COMPACT_ATOMS: atom_id res chain seq x y z
N MET A 1 8.66 23.29 -6.01
CA MET A 1 7.68 23.67 -4.97
C MET A 1 6.35 23.00 -5.31
N LEU A 2 5.92 22.00 -4.55
CA LEU A 2 4.67 21.28 -4.83
C LEU A 2 3.48 22.22 -4.59
N ARG A 3 2.60 22.43 -5.59
CA ARG A 3 1.39 23.27 -5.46
C ARG A 3 0.55 22.82 -4.26
N THR A 4 0.27 23.74 -3.35
CA THR A 4 -0.53 23.51 -2.13
C THR A 4 -1.98 23.95 -2.28
N LEU A 5 -2.34 24.47 -3.45
CA LEU A 5 -3.64 25.00 -3.79
C LEU A 5 -4.00 24.53 -5.20
N THR A 6 -5.24 24.12 -5.38
CA THR A 6 -5.86 23.94 -6.70
C THR A 6 -7.20 24.65 -6.72
N THR A 7 -7.77 24.84 -7.89
CA THR A 7 -9.11 25.42 -8.05
C THR A 7 -10.00 24.38 -8.69
N ILE A 8 -11.16 24.14 -8.08
CA ILE A 8 -12.22 23.31 -8.62
C ILE A 8 -13.20 24.26 -9.33
N HIS A 9 -13.34 24.08 -10.64
CA HIS A 9 -14.24 24.82 -11.50
C HIS A 9 -15.13 23.83 -12.23
N VAL A 10 -16.45 23.99 -12.09
CA VAL A 10 -17.45 23.15 -12.75
C VAL A 10 -18.58 24.05 -13.23
N ASP A 11 -18.79 24.10 -14.54
CA ASP A 11 -19.84 24.92 -15.17
C ASP A 11 -21.23 24.31 -14.89
N CYS A 12 -22.23 25.17 -14.65
CA CYS A 12 -23.62 24.80 -14.45
C CYS A 12 -23.82 23.62 -13.46
N LEU A 13 -23.10 23.62 -12.33
CA LEU A 13 -23.13 22.52 -11.36
C LEU A 13 -24.56 22.23 -10.86
N PHE A 14 -25.36 23.26 -10.59
CA PHE A 14 -26.74 23.12 -10.12
C PHE A 14 -27.59 24.32 -10.51
N ASP A 15 -28.78 24.09 -11.08
CA ASP A 15 -29.73 25.13 -11.53
C ASP A 15 -29.12 26.25 -12.39
N GLY A 16 -28.17 25.89 -13.27
CA GLY A 16 -27.45 26.84 -14.13
C GLY A 16 -26.44 27.72 -13.40
N ILE A 17 -26.09 27.39 -12.14
CA ILE A 17 -25.09 28.09 -11.33
C ILE A 17 -23.74 27.37 -11.46
N ASP A 18 -22.71 28.12 -11.84
CA ASP A 18 -21.32 27.64 -11.88
C ASP A 18 -20.75 27.43 -10.47
N PHE A 19 -19.92 26.41 -10.31
CA PHE A 19 -19.18 26.16 -9.08
C PHE A 19 -17.72 26.51 -9.25
N HIS A 20 -17.24 27.43 -8.40
CA HIS A 20 -15.84 27.83 -8.37
C HIS A 20 -15.34 27.95 -6.93
N ARG A 21 -14.39 27.08 -6.54
CA ARG A 21 -13.78 27.07 -5.22
C ARG A 21 -12.31 26.72 -5.27
N ALA A 22 -11.51 27.44 -4.49
CA ALA A 22 -10.13 27.06 -4.22
C ALA A 22 -10.10 25.95 -3.17
N PHE A 23 -9.27 24.93 -3.40
CA PHE A 23 -9.12 23.76 -2.53
C PHE A 23 -7.65 23.60 -2.14
N THR A 24 -7.38 23.63 -0.85
CA THR A 24 -6.02 23.57 -0.30
C THR A 24 -5.63 22.14 0.02
N ARG A 25 -4.33 21.85 -0.05
CA ARG A 25 -3.77 20.59 0.45
C ARG A 25 -4.09 20.38 1.92
N ALA A 26 -4.01 21.43 2.74
CA ALA A 26 -4.33 21.34 4.17
C ALA A 26 -5.78 20.86 4.38
N ARG A 27 -6.73 21.37 3.59
CA ARG A 27 -8.13 20.92 3.65
C ARG A 27 -8.30 19.48 3.17
N PHE A 28 -7.61 19.08 2.10
CA PHE A 28 -7.60 17.68 1.65
C PHE A 28 -7.07 16.74 2.74
N GLU A 29 -5.94 17.11 3.36
CA GLU A 29 -5.31 16.31 4.41
C GLU A 29 -6.20 16.21 5.66
N GLU A 30 -6.82 17.32 6.06
CA GLU A 30 -7.77 17.36 7.18
C GLU A 30 -8.97 16.43 6.96
N LEU A 31 -9.57 16.48 5.77
CA LEU A 31 -10.76 15.69 5.42
C LEU A 31 -10.52 14.18 5.37
N ASN A 32 -9.27 13.73 5.22
CA ASN A 32 -8.91 12.32 5.02
C ASN A 32 -7.95 11.80 6.10
N MET A 33 -7.71 12.56 7.17
CA MET A 33 -6.66 12.26 8.16
C MET A 33 -6.92 10.95 8.91
N ASP A 34 -8.19 10.62 9.14
CA ASP A 34 -8.63 9.34 9.70
C ASP A 34 -8.29 8.18 8.76
N LEU A 35 -8.64 8.28 7.47
CA LEU A 35 -8.32 7.27 6.47
C LEU A 35 -6.81 7.03 6.36
N PHE A 36 -6.02 8.10 6.36
CA PHE A 36 -4.56 7.98 6.29
C PHE A 36 -3.94 7.31 7.52
N ARG A 37 -4.55 7.47 8.69
CA ARG A 37 -4.11 6.79 9.92
C ARG A 37 -4.49 5.32 9.93
N ASN A 38 -5.71 5.00 9.48
CA ASN A 38 -6.19 3.62 9.40
C ASN A 38 -5.32 2.75 8.46
N CYS A 39 -4.60 3.34 7.50
CA CYS A 39 -3.61 2.63 6.69
C CYS A 39 -2.46 2.00 7.51
N LEU A 40 -2.24 2.43 8.75
CA LEU A 40 -1.19 1.89 9.62
C LEU A 40 -1.62 0.61 10.34
N ASP A 41 -2.93 0.36 10.51
CA ASP A 41 -3.41 -0.78 11.28
C ASP A 41 -3.00 -2.13 10.66
N PRO A 42 -3.14 -2.35 9.32
CA PRO A 42 -2.69 -3.58 8.69
C PRO A 42 -1.16 -3.76 8.77
N VAL A 43 -0.41 -2.66 8.73
CA VAL A 43 1.06 -2.66 8.80
C VAL A 43 1.51 -3.06 10.20
N GLU A 44 0.85 -2.53 11.23
CA GLU A 44 1.14 -2.91 12.61
C GLU A 44 0.76 -4.37 12.88
N SER A 45 -0.37 -4.86 12.34
CA SER A 45 -0.73 -6.29 12.44
C SER A 45 0.32 -7.17 11.78
N CYS A 46 0.71 -6.84 10.54
CA CYS A 46 1.72 -7.59 9.80
C CYS A 46 3.06 -7.69 10.55
N LEU A 47 3.52 -6.59 11.16
CA LEU A 47 4.74 -6.60 11.98
C LEU A 47 4.58 -7.47 13.24
N LYS A 48 3.40 -7.44 13.89
CA LYS A 48 3.12 -8.29 15.06
C LYS A 48 3.13 -9.77 14.67
N ASP A 49 2.49 -10.13 13.57
CA ASP A 49 2.40 -11.51 13.07
C ASP A 49 3.78 -12.04 12.64
N ALA A 50 4.62 -11.17 12.07
CA ALA A 50 6.00 -11.48 11.74
C ALA A 50 6.94 -11.50 12.97
N THR A 51 6.46 -11.20 14.18
CA THR A 51 7.26 -11.02 15.41
C THR A 51 8.36 -9.97 15.27
N MET A 52 8.12 -8.94 14.45
CA MET A 52 9.05 -7.86 14.15
C MET A 52 8.68 -6.56 14.86
N ASN A 53 9.69 -5.80 15.26
CA ASN A 53 9.48 -4.47 15.82
C ASN A 53 9.41 -3.39 14.71
N LYS A 54 8.94 -2.19 15.05
CA LYS A 54 8.95 -1.02 14.14
C LYS A 54 10.33 -0.37 14.00
N SER A 55 11.32 -0.84 14.75
CA SER A 55 12.67 -0.26 14.78
C SER A 55 13.33 -0.33 13.40
N SER A 56 14.21 0.63 13.11
CA SER A 56 14.97 0.71 11.86
C SER A 56 15.88 -0.50 11.57
N THR A 57 16.09 -1.37 12.57
CA THR A 57 16.88 -2.61 12.49
C THR A 57 16.10 -3.80 11.96
N SER A 58 14.77 -3.82 12.06
CA SER A 58 13.96 -4.97 11.63
C SER A 58 13.43 -4.82 10.21
N VAL A 59 13.06 -3.60 9.78
CA VAL A 59 12.60 -3.33 8.41
C VAL A 59 13.68 -2.54 7.71
N ASP A 60 14.38 -3.12 6.73
CA ASP A 60 15.52 -2.49 6.04
C ASP A 60 15.10 -1.41 5.04
N GLU A 61 14.08 -1.69 4.22
CA GLU A 61 13.56 -0.79 3.21
C GLU A 61 12.04 -0.68 3.30
N VAL A 62 11.53 0.52 2.99
CA VAL A 62 10.09 0.77 2.88
C VAL A 62 9.79 1.19 1.45
N LEU A 63 9.25 0.26 0.68
CA LEU A 63 8.82 0.49 -0.70
C LEU A 63 7.33 0.80 -0.71
N LEU A 64 6.97 1.86 -1.44
CA LEU A 64 5.58 2.26 -1.62
C LEU A 64 5.15 1.97 -3.05
N VAL A 65 4.03 1.26 -3.22
CA VAL A 65 3.48 0.83 -4.51
C VAL A 65 2.03 1.32 -4.60
N CYS A 66 1.55 1.63 -5.81
CA CYS A 66 0.24 2.20 -6.15
C CYS A 66 0.13 3.74 -6.05
N GLY A 67 -0.71 4.35 -6.89
CA GLY A 67 -0.79 5.80 -7.06
C GLY A 67 -1.15 6.59 -5.79
N TYR A 68 -1.92 6.01 -4.85
CA TYR A 68 -2.28 6.66 -3.58
C TYR A 68 -1.06 6.99 -2.72
N THR A 69 0.03 6.24 -2.86
CA THR A 69 1.26 6.48 -2.10
C THR A 69 2.03 7.72 -2.56
N ARG A 70 1.57 8.39 -3.63
CA ARG A 70 2.10 9.70 -4.08
C ARG A 70 1.62 10.86 -3.20
N ILE A 71 0.62 10.65 -2.35
CA ILE A 71 0.11 11.69 -1.44
C ILE A 71 1.21 12.04 -0.41
N PRO A 72 1.68 13.30 -0.33
CA PRO A 72 2.78 13.68 0.56
C PRO A 72 2.51 13.38 2.05
N LYS A 73 1.26 13.57 2.49
CA LYS A 73 0.88 13.27 3.88
C LYS A 73 0.99 11.79 4.20
N VAL A 74 0.60 10.90 3.28
CA VAL A 74 0.73 9.45 3.46
C VAL A 74 2.21 9.08 3.59
N GLN A 75 3.07 9.58 2.69
CA GLN A 75 4.52 9.37 2.78
C GLN A 75 5.09 9.85 4.13
N GLN A 76 4.68 11.02 4.60
CA GLN A 76 5.11 11.55 5.90
C GLN A 76 4.68 10.66 7.06
N ILE A 77 3.44 10.16 7.06
CA ILE A 77 2.93 9.26 8.11
C ILE A 77 3.76 7.98 8.16
N PHE A 78 4.06 7.38 7.01
CA PHE A 78 4.88 6.17 6.93
C PHE A 78 6.33 6.42 7.34
N GLN A 79 6.92 7.56 6.96
CA GLN A 79 8.26 7.96 7.44
C GLN A 79 8.27 8.06 8.97
N VAL A 80 7.30 8.74 9.57
CA VAL A 80 7.20 8.87 11.04
C VAL A 80 6.99 7.50 11.68
N PHE A 81 6.15 6.64 11.10
CA PHE A 81 5.89 5.29 11.61
C PHE A 81 7.16 4.42 11.64
N PHE A 82 8.01 4.52 10.62
CA PHE A 82 9.29 3.81 10.54
C PHE A 82 10.47 4.64 11.07
N SER A 83 10.26 5.44 12.11
CA SER A 83 11.30 6.19 12.84
C SER A 83 12.16 7.13 11.96
N GLY A 84 11.54 7.75 10.95
CA GLY A 84 12.20 8.69 10.04
C GLY A 84 12.96 8.02 8.89
N LYS A 85 12.84 6.70 8.70
CA LYS A 85 13.48 5.98 7.59
C LYS A 85 13.08 6.58 6.23
N GLU A 86 14.05 6.70 5.33
CA GLU A 86 13.78 7.15 3.97
C GLU A 86 12.96 6.11 3.20
N LEU A 87 11.95 6.59 2.47
CA LEU A 87 11.10 5.74 1.65
C LEU A 87 11.82 5.45 0.33
N CYS A 88 11.89 4.17 -0.03
CA CYS A 88 12.57 3.74 -1.23
C CYS A 88 11.78 4.15 -2.48
N LYS A 89 12.49 4.76 -3.44
CA LYS A 89 11.94 5.31 -4.70
C LYS A 89 12.67 4.76 -5.92
N SER A 90 13.38 3.64 -5.76
CA SER A 90 14.16 3.00 -6.84
C SER A 90 13.27 2.32 -7.88
N ILE A 91 12.01 2.04 -7.54
CA ILE A 91 11.04 1.36 -8.42
C ILE A 91 9.94 2.32 -8.89
N ASN A 92 9.44 2.07 -10.11
CA ASN A 92 8.23 2.74 -10.58
C ASN A 92 6.99 2.15 -9.89
N GLN A 93 6.34 2.96 -9.06
CA GLN A 93 5.21 2.54 -8.22
C GLN A 93 3.97 2.09 -9.00
N ASP A 94 3.82 2.54 -10.26
CA ASP A 94 2.66 2.22 -11.09
C ASP A 94 2.86 0.91 -11.88
N GLU A 95 4.12 0.52 -12.10
CA GLU A 95 4.48 -0.64 -12.95
C GLU A 95 5.02 -1.82 -12.13
N ALA A 96 5.44 -1.61 -10.88
CA ALA A 96 6.09 -2.62 -10.05
C ALA A 96 5.31 -3.94 -9.97
N VAL A 97 3.98 -3.86 -9.82
CA VAL A 97 3.12 -5.05 -9.73
C VAL A 97 3.09 -5.81 -11.05
N ALA A 98 2.89 -5.12 -12.17
CA ALA A 98 2.85 -5.73 -13.50
C ALA A 98 4.22 -6.33 -13.88
N TYR A 99 5.30 -5.67 -13.50
CA TYR A 99 6.66 -6.16 -13.69
C TYR A 99 6.92 -7.43 -12.87
N GLY A 100 6.56 -7.46 -11.59
CA GLY A 100 6.68 -8.66 -10.77
C GLY A 100 5.88 -9.85 -11.33
N ALA A 101 4.66 -9.59 -11.80
CA ALA A 101 3.82 -10.60 -12.43
C ALA A 101 4.43 -11.14 -13.74
N SER A 102 5.02 -10.29 -14.58
CA SER A 102 5.66 -10.73 -15.83
C SER A 102 6.94 -11.52 -15.58
N VAL A 103 7.71 -11.18 -14.55
CA VAL A 103 8.86 -11.98 -14.09
C VAL A 103 8.41 -13.37 -13.65
N GLN A 104 7.34 -13.46 -12.84
CA GLN A 104 6.80 -14.76 -12.42
C GLN A 104 6.28 -15.57 -13.60
N ALA A 105 5.61 -14.94 -14.56
CA ALA A 105 5.17 -15.60 -15.80
C ALA A 105 6.36 -16.13 -16.60
N ALA A 106 7.46 -15.36 -16.71
CA ALA A 106 8.68 -15.75 -17.41
C ALA A 106 9.38 -16.97 -16.78
N ILE A 107 9.32 -17.09 -15.45
CA ILE A 107 9.82 -18.26 -14.70
C ILE A 107 8.98 -19.50 -15.06
N LEU A 108 7.65 -19.38 -15.04
CA LEU A 108 6.73 -20.50 -15.32
C LEU A 108 6.83 -21.07 -16.74
N ILE A 109 7.17 -20.22 -17.71
CA ILE A 109 7.35 -20.62 -19.12
C ILE A 109 8.81 -21.01 -19.45
N GLU A 110 9.70 -20.97 -18.47
CA GLU A 110 11.13 -21.34 -18.58
C GLU A 110 11.90 -20.59 -19.68
N ILE A 111 11.47 -19.39 -20.07
CA ILE A 111 12.09 -18.63 -21.17
C ILE A 111 13.43 -18.00 -20.78
N VAL A 112 13.63 -17.68 -19.50
CA VAL A 112 14.83 -16.96 -19.02
C VAL A 112 15.57 -17.78 -17.98
N GLN A 113 16.71 -18.37 -18.38
CA GLN A 113 17.52 -19.24 -17.52
C GLN A 113 18.05 -18.54 -16.26
N VAL A 114 18.34 -17.23 -16.34
CA VAL A 114 18.86 -16.44 -15.19
C VAL A 114 17.82 -16.30 -14.06
N LEU A 115 16.53 -16.49 -14.35
CA LEU A 115 15.45 -16.34 -13.36
C LEU A 115 15.08 -17.67 -12.67
N GLN A 116 15.72 -18.79 -13.02
CA GLN A 116 15.36 -20.11 -12.49
C GLN A 116 15.69 -20.30 -10.99
N ASP A 117 16.60 -19.49 -10.44
CA ASP A 117 16.97 -19.54 -9.02
C ASP A 117 16.04 -18.71 -8.11
N ILE A 118 14.98 -18.10 -8.65
CA ILE A 118 14.01 -17.33 -7.86
C ILE A 118 12.95 -18.26 -7.29
N THR A 119 12.87 -18.33 -5.96
CA THR A 119 11.80 -19.04 -5.24
C THR A 119 10.91 -18.03 -4.53
N LEU A 120 9.59 -18.14 -4.72
CA LEU A 120 8.58 -17.33 -4.04
C LEU A 120 7.76 -18.22 -3.10
N SER A 121 7.73 -17.87 -1.81
CA SER A 121 6.86 -18.50 -0.82
C SER A 121 5.90 -17.45 -0.28
N ASP A 122 4.61 -17.69 -0.42
CA ASP A 122 3.54 -16.78 0.01
C ASP A 122 2.73 -17.39 1.16
N VAL A 123 1.96 -16.55 1.87
CA VAL A 123 1.13 -16.95 3.02
C VAL A 123 -0.35 -16.74 2.72
N ILE A 124 -1.21 -17.58 3.30
CA ILE A 124 -2.66 -17.42 3.19
C ILE A 124 -3.09 -16.33 4.18
N SER A 125 -3.85 -15.33 3.70
CA SER A 125 -4.20 -14.15 4.52
C SER A 125 -5.23 -14.41 5.62
N LEU A 126 -5.98 -15.51 5.53
CA LEU A 126 -7.05 -15.87 6.46
C LEU A 126 -6.98 -17.37 6.76
N PHE A 127 -7.42 -17.75 7.96
CA PHE A 127 -7.44 -19.15 8.37
C PHE A 127 -8.40 -19.98 7.52
N LEU A 128 -8.00 -21.21 7.24
CA LEU A 128 -8.83 -22.21 6.60
C LEU A 128 -9.33 -23.19 7.65
N GLU A 129 -10.65 -23.32 7.75
CA GLU A 129 -11.28 -24.30 8.61
C GLU A 129 -11.84 -25.44 7.76
N GLN A 130 -11.59 -26.68 8.17
CA GLN A 130 -12.24 -27.85 7.60
C GLN A 130 -13.03 -28.57 8.69
N GLY A 131 -14.27 -28.92 8.37
CA GLY A 131 -15.15 -29.68 9.24
C GLY A 131 -15.72 -30.87 8.49
N TRP A 132 -15.79 -32.02 9.16
CA TRP A 132 -16.53 -33.18 8.70
C TRP A 132 -17.81 -33.30 9.55
N GLU A 133 -18.94 -33.69 8.93
CA GLU A 133 -20.22 -33.79 9.63
C GLU A 133 -20.11 -34.69 10.89
N LYS A 134 -20.03 -34.04 12.05
CA LYS A 134 -20.18 -34.53 13.44
C LYS A 134 -18.95 -34.61 14.36
N GLU A 135 -17.76 -34.15 13.98
CA GLU A 135 -16.66 -33.98 14.96
C GLU A 135 -15.91 -32.64 14.85
N VAL A 136 -15.27 -32.32 15.97
CA VAL A 136 -14.69 -31.04 16.42
C VAL A 136 -14.06 -30.20 15.30
N MET A 137 -14.41 -28.92 15.27
CA MET A 137 -13.76 -27.92 14.41
C MET A 137 -12.26 -27.90 14.68
N GLN A 138 -11.46 -28.13 13.63
CA GLN A 138 -10.01 -28.01 13.70
C GLN A 138 -9.56 -26.94 12.72
N CYS A 139 -8.88 -25.93 13.24
CA CYS A 139 -8.21 -24.92 12.42
C CYS A 139 -7.05 -25.60 11.68
N VAL A 140 -7.01 -25.47 10.36
CA VAL A 140 -5.94 -26.05 9.52
C VAL A 140 -5.00 -24.89 9.17
N PHE A 141 -3.74 -25.00 9.60
CA PHE A 141 -2.68 -24.04 9.30
C PHE A 141 -2.07 -24.31 7.92
#